data_AF-A0A1D1ZZG2-F1
#
_entry.id   AF-A0A1D1ZZG2-F1
#
_cell.length_a   1.000
_cell.length_b   1.000
_cell.length_c   1.000
_cell.angle_alpha   90.00
_cell.angle_beta   90.00
_cell.angle_gamma   90.00
#
_symmetry.space_group_name_H-M   'P 1'
#
loop_
_entity.id
_entity.type
_entity.pdbx_description
1 polymer ?
#
loop_
_entity_poly.entity_id
_entity_poly.type
_entity_poly.pdbx_seq_one_letter_code
_entity_poly.pdbx_strand_id
1 'polypeptide(L)'
;AGEALAARQAGLLAGVRRELAASPEVLRAGAMEAWDAARGVWVPDRFVLTRAGFLHRLARSPGGDPEVSMVQGPPTPVLAESVALARCAFEQGEAPVFRLVETAAGSLARSLFLAPRTRARTFRTASVEECMDWAIALREVLAACTR
;
A
#
# COMPACT_ATOMS: atom_id res chain seq x y z
N ALA A 1 11.08 2.84 33.70
CA ALA A 1 9.70 3.31 33.38
C ALA A 1 9.39 3.23 31.87
N GLY A 2 10.33 3.62 30.98
CA GLY A 2 10.13 3.61 29.52
C GLY A 2 9.90 2.22 28.90
N GLU A 3 10.62 1.17 29.33
CA GLU A 3 10.45 -0.20 28.78
C GLU A 3 9.06 -0.79 29.04
N ALA A 4 8.50 -0.57 30.24
CA ALA A 4 7.16 -1.05 30.58
C ALA A 4 6.06 -0.35 29.76
N LEU A 5 6.25 0.93 29.43
CA LEU A 5 5.35 1.69 28.56
C LEU A 5 5.47 1.25 27.09
N ALA A 6 6.70 1.06 26.60
CA ALA A 6 6.98 0.59 25.25
C ALA A 6 6.42 -0.83 25.01
N ALA A 7 6.56 -1.73 25.99
CA ALA A 7 5.98 -3.07 25.93
C ALA A 7 4.44 -3.05 25.89
N ARG A 8 3.81 -2.18 26.68
CA ARG A 8 2.35 -2.01 26.68
C ARG A 8 1.84 -1.40 25.37
N GLN A 9 2.56 -0.44 24.80
CA GLN A 9 2.24 0.16 23.50
C GLN A 9 2.47 -0.80 22.33
N ALA A 10 3.54 -1.60 22.36
CA ALA A 10 3.75 -2.68 21.39
C ALA A 10 2.60 -3.70 21.45
N GLY A 11 2.10 -4.01 22.66
CA GLY A 11 0.92 -4.83 22.86
C GLY A 11 -0.35 -4.21 22.25
N LEU A 12 -0.57 -2.91 22.44
CA LEU A 12 -1.72 -2.20 21.86
C LEU A 12 -1.66 -2.12 20.33
N LEU A 13 -0.48 -1.86 19.76
CA LEU A 13 -0.28 -1.87 18.31
C LEU A 13 -0.39 -3.27 17.71
N ALA A 14 0.08 -4.30 18.43
CA ALA A 14 -0.17 -5.69 18.05
C ALA A 14 -1.68 -6.00 18.10
N GLY A 15 -2.42 -5.43 19.06
CA GLY A 15 -3.88 -5.48 19.16
C GLY A 15 -4.57 -4.83 17.96
N VAL A 16 -4.26 -3.57 17.64
CA VAL A 16 -4.83 -2.87 16.47
C VAL A 16 -4.44 -3.54 15.16
N ARG A 17 -3.20 -4.03 15.04
CA ARG A 17 -2.76 -4.83 13.88
C ARG A 17 -3.54 -6.14 13.78
N ARG A 18 -3.84 -6.78 14.91
CA ARG A 18 -4.65 -8.01 14.97
C ARG A 18 -6.11 -7.71 14.64
N GLU A 19 -6.67 -6.60 15.09
CA GLU A 19 -8.04 -6.16 14.76
C GLU A 19 -8.17 -5.76 13.30
N LEU A 20 -7.17 -5.08 12.73
CA LEU A 20 -7.11 -4.79 11.29
C LEU A 20 -6.89 -6.06 10.47
N ALA A 21 -6.08 -7.01 10.93
CA ALA A 21 -5.91 -8.31 10.28
C ALA A 21 -7.14 -9.23 10.44
N ALA A 22 -7.91 -9.06 11.51
CA ALA A 22 -9.18 -9.74 11.76
C ALA A 22 -10.36 -8.99 11.12
N SER A 23 -10.13 -7.78 10.61
CA SER A 23 -11.14 -7.04 9.86
C SER A 23 -11.45 -7.84 8.60
N PRO A 24 -12.71 -8.26 8.39
CA PRO A 24 -13.07 -9.05 7.23
C PRO A 24 -12.80 -8.31 5.92
N GLU A 25 -12.58 -7.00 5.97
CA GLU A 25 -12.26 -6.15 4.84
C GLU A 25 -10.80 -6.24 4.41
N VAL A 26 -9.85 -6.66 5.25
CA VAL A 26 -8.44 -6.76 4.87
C VAL A 26 -8.18 -8.14 4.27
N LEU A 27 -7.88 -8.15 2.97
CA LEU A 27 -7.55 -9.38 2.24
C LEU A 27 -6.06 -9.72 2.36
N ARG A 28 -5.21 -8.68 2.37
CA ARG A 28 -3.76 -8.85 2.52
C ARG A 28 -3.13 -7.60 3.10
N ALA A 29 -2.11 -7.77 3.94
CA ALA A 29 -1.25 -6.69 4.39
C ALA A 29 0.20 -7.15 4.43
N GLY A 30 1.13 -6.30 4.00
CA GLY A 30 2.53 -6.68 3.91
C GLY A 30 3.45 -5.52 3.55
N ALA A 31 4.75 -5.75 3.63
CA ALA A 31 5.76 -4.82 3.17
C ALA A 31 5.95 -4.96 1.66
N MET A 32 6.12 -3.83 0.98
CA MET A 32 6.57 -3.78 -0.42
C MET A 32 7.36 -2.49 -0.61
N GLU A 33 8.15 -2.42 -1.66
CA GLU A 33 8.77 -1.18 -2.10
C GLU A 33 8.01 -0.61 -3.29
N ALA A 34 7.71 0.68 -3.25
CA ALA A 34 7.14 1.41 -4.38
C ALA A 34 8.24 2.22 -5.08
N TRP A 35 8.25 2.20 -6.41
CA TRP A 35 9.16 3.03 -7.19
C TRP A 35 8.71 4.50 -7.16
N ASP A 36 9.53 5.37 -6.59
CA ASP A 36 9.36 6.82 -6.67
C ASP A 36 10.08 7.33 -7.93
N ALA A 37 9.33 7.55 -9.01
CA ALA A 37 9.87 8.02 -10.28
C ALA A 37 10.48 9.42 -10.20
N ALA A 38 10.04 10.27 -9.26
CA ALA A 38 10.58 11.63 -9.12
C ALA A 38 11.98 11.60 -8.49
N ARG A 39 12.23 10.65 -7.60
CA ARG A 39 13.51 10.48 -6.91
C ARG A 39 14.40 9.40 -7.53
N GLY A 40 13.84 8.54 -8.39
CA GLY A 40 14.55 7.41 -8.98
C GLY A 40 14.95 6.36 -7.94
N VAL A 41 14.16 6.16 -6.89
CA VAL A 41 14.47 5.24 -5.78
C VAL A 41 13.29 4.34 -5.43
N TRP A 42 13.61 3.17 -4.88
CA TRP A 42 12.65 2.29 -4.23
C TRP A 42 12.38 2.77 -2.80
N VAL A 43 11.11 2.97 -2.45
CA VAL A 43 10.70 3.43 -1.13
C VAL A 43 10.03 2.27 -0.39
N PRO A 44 10.61 1.77 0.71
CA PRO A 44 10.02 0.70 1.49
C PRO A 44 8.82 1.22 2.29
N ASP A 45 7.65 0.64 2.02
CA ASP A 45 6.37 1.03 2.61
C ASP A 45 5.57 -0.21 3.04
N ARG A 46 4.47 0.02 3.76
CA ARG A 46 3.52 -1.04 4.13
C ARG A 46 2.21 -0.83 3.39
N PHE A 47 1.68 -1.92 2.84
CA PHE A 47 0.47 -1.89 2.02
C PHE A 47 -0.63 -2.75 2.62
N VAL A 48 -1.86 -2.33 2.41
CA VAL A 48 -3.08 -3.05 2.82
C VAL A 48 -4.03 -3.10 1.63
N LEU A 49 -4.35 -4.31 1.20
CA LEU A 49 -5.36 -4.59 0.19
C LEU A 49 -6.69 -4.89 0.87
N THR A 50 -7.74 -4.21 0.42
CA THR A 50 -9.09 -4.36 0.97
C THR A 50 -10.07 -4.97 -0.02
N ARG A 51 -11.10 -5.65 0.51
CA ARG A 51 -12.21 -6.21 -0.28
C ARG A 51 -12.99 -5.12 -1.02
N ALA A 52 -13.05 -3.91 -0.47
CA ALA A 52 -13.64 -2.74 -1.11
C ALA A 52 -12.91 -2.28 -2.41
N GLY A 53 -11.84 -2.95 -2.83
CA GLY A 53 -11.15 -2.61 -4.08
C GLY A 53 -10.11 -1.51 -3.93
N PHE A 54 -9.50 -1.38 -2.74
CA PHE A 54 -8.46 -0.38 -2.50
C PHE A 54 -7.14 -1.03 -2.10
N LEU A 55 -6.04 -0.47 -2.62
CA LEU A 55 -4.69 -0.69 -2.11
C LEU A 55 -4.23 0.57 -1.39
N HIS A 56 -4.12 0.48 -0.06
CA HIS A 56 -3.69 1.56 0.80
C HIS A 56 -2.19 1.48 1.07
N ARG A 57 -1.51 2.62 0.97
CA ARG A 57 -0.14 2.80 1.43
C ARG A 57 -0.14 3.47 2.79
N LEU A 58 0.55 2.84 3.73
CA LEU A 58 0.73 3.36 5.08
C LEU A 58 2.13 3.96 5.18
N ALA A 59 2.21 5.28 5.36
CA ALA A 59 3.49 5.92 5.65
C ALA A 59 3.87 5.71 7.12
N ARG A 60 5.18 5.68 7.36
CA ARG A 60 5.72 5.91 8.70
C ARG A 60 5.51 7.40 9.02
N SER A 61 4.91 7.69 10.17
CA SER A 61 4.69 9.08 10.60
C SER A 61 6.01 9.87 10.59
N PRO A 62 6.10 11.05 9.96
CA PRO A 62 7.30 11.87 9.89
C PRO A 62 7.51 12.66 11.20
N GLY A 63 7.57 11.95 12.33
CA GLY A 63 7.64 12.54 13.67
C GLY A 63 8.54 11.75 14.62
N GLY A 64 9.69 11.31 14.13
CA GLY A 64 10.67 10.59 14.94
C GLY A 64 12.08 11.03 14.59
N ASP A 65 12.43 12.28 14.93
CA ASP A 65 13.84 12.59 15.18
C ASP A 65 14.32 11.66 16.30
N PRO A 66 15.43 10.91 16.11
CA PRO A 66 15.92 9.98 17.12
C PRO A 66 16.35 10.67 18.43
N GLU A 67 16.42 12.01 18.45
CA GLU A 67 16.90 12.78 19.60
C GLU A 67 15.80 13.51 20.40
N VAL A 68 14.55 13.59 19.89
CA VAL A 68 13.44 14.33 20.56
C VAL A 68 12.23 13.44 20.90
N SER A 69 12.26 12.15 20.54
CA SER A 69 11.16 11.21 20.80
C SER A 69 11.27 10.51 22.18
N MET A 70 11.16 11.29 23.26
CA MET A 70 10.92 10.73 24.61
C MET A 70 9.52 11.03 25.17
N VAL A 71 8.68 11.77 24.42
CA VAL A 71 7.33 12.19 24.87
C VAL A 71 6.22 11.69 23.94
N GLN A 72 6.52 11.35 22.68
CA GLN A 72 5.55 10.81 21.74
C GLN A 72 5.83 9.31 21.55
N GLY A 73 4.79 8.49 21.76
CA GLY A 73 4.86 7.04 21.60
C GLY A 73 5.25 6.59 20.18
N PRO A 74 5.39 5.28 19.94
CA PRO A 74 5.82 4.78 18.64
C PRO A 74 4.94 5.30 17.51
N PRO A 75 5.51 5.64 16.34
CA PRO A 75 4.79 6.29 15.26
C PRO A 75 3.63 5.40 14.79
N THR A 76 2.40 5.89 14.99
CA THR A 76 1.20 5.26 14.41
C THR A 76 1.29 5.34 12.89
N PRO A 77 1.04 4.23 12.16
CA PRO A 77 1.01 4.27 10.71
C PRO A 77 -0.12 5.18 10.24
N VAL A 78 0.20 6.16 9.39
CA VAL A 78 -0.78 7.09 8.83
C VAL A 78 -1.08 6.67 7.39
N LEU A 79 -2.36 6.69 7.01
CA LEU A 79 -2.77 6.46 5.62
C LEU A 79 -2.18 7.57 4.74
N ALA A 80 -1.24 7.21 3.86
CA ALA A 80 -0.54 8.17 3.01
C ALA A 80 -1.17 8.28 1.62
N GLU A 81 -1.59 7.15 1.07
CA GLU A 81 -2.14 7.09 -0.29
C GLU A 81 -3.11 5.92 -0.39
N SER A 82 -4.13 6.07 -1.24
CA SER A 82 -5.06 5.00 -1.57
C SER A 82 -5.22 4.90 -3.08
N VAL A 83 -5.17 3.68 -3.60
CA VAL A 83 -5.34 3.38 -5.02
C VAL A 83 -6.65 2.63 -5.21
N ALA A 84 -7.54 3.17 -6.04
CA ALA A 84 -8.80 2.52 -6.40
C ALA A 84 -8.56 1.50 -7.52
N LEU A 85 -8.67 0.21 -7.21
CA LEU A 85 -8.36 -0.88 -8.13
C LEU A 85 -9.37 -0.99 -9.28
N ALA A 86 -10.60 -0.50 -9.12
CA ALA A 86 -11.60 -0.43 -10.19
C ALA A 86 -11.13 0.33 -11.45
N ARG A 87 -10.06 1.13 -11.36
CA ARG A 87 -9.48 1.90 -12.46
C ARG A 87 -8.12 1.37 -12.90
N CYS A 88 -7.68 0.24 -12.33
CA CYS A 88 -6.36 -0.30 -12.54
C CYS A 88 -6.37 -1.55 -13.40
N ALA A 89 -5.26 -1.80 -14.08
CA ALA A 89 -4.90 -3.08 -14.66
C ALA A 89 -3.62 -3.59 -13.98
N PHE A 90 -3.51 -4.92 -13.84
CA PHE A 90 -2.30 -5.55 -13.32
C PHE A 90 -1.39 -5.98 -14.46
N GLU A 91 -0.13 -5.55 -14.40
CA GLU A 91 0.92 -5.96 -15.33
C GLU A 91 2.02 -6.70 -14.57
N GLN A 92 2.31 -7.92 -15.00
CA GLN A 92 3.42 -8.70 -14.43
C GLN A 92 4.74 -8.19 -15.01
N GLY A 93 5.68 -7.84 -14.12
CA GLY A 93 7.08 -7.58 -14.49
C GLY A 93 7.92 -8.84 -14.31
N GLU A 94 9.24 -8.67 -14.39
CA GLU A 94 10.18 -9.68 -13.96
C GLU A 94 10.11 -9.80 -12.43
N ALA A 95 9.74 -10.97 -11.92
CA ALA A 95 9.63 -11.18 -10.47
C ALA A 95 10.96 -10.85 -9.78
N PRO A 96 10.97 -10.14 -8.64
CA PRO A 96 9.84 -9.88 -7.72
C PRO A 96 9.13 -8.52 -7.95
N VAL A 97 9.02 -8.06 -9.19
CA VAL A 97 8.44 -6.77 -9.58
C VAL A 97 7.11 -6.93 -10.33
N PHE A 98 6.14 -6.07 -10.02
CA PHE A 98 4.89 -5.95 -10.77
C PHE A 98 4.44 -4.48 -10.87
N ARG A 99 3.44 -4.22 -11.73
CA ARG A 99 2.91 -2.88 -11.98
C ARG A 99 1.39 -2.84 -11.89
N LEU A 100 0.88 -1.75 -11.36
CA LEU A 100 -0.53 -1.36 -11.46
C LEU A 100 -0.65 -0.15 -12.38
N VAL A 101 -1.37 -0.30 -13.47
CA VAL A 101 -1.60 0.76 -14.46
C VAL A 101 -2.99 1.34 -14.24
N GLU A 102 -3.05 2.55 -13.70
CA GLU A 102 -4.29 3.29 -13.51
C GLU A 102 -4.67 4.01 -14.80
N THR A 103 -5.86 3.70 -15.31
CA THR A 103 -6.46 4.39 -16.47
C THR A 103 -7.25 5.58 -15.94
N ALA A 104 -6.83 6.80 -16.29
CA ALA A 104 -7.58 8.00 -15.92
C ALA A 104 -8.90 8.06 -16.70
N ALA A 105 -9.95 7.44 -16.17
CA ALA A 105 -11.31 7.70 -16.60
C ALA A 105 -11.72 9.08 -16.07
N GLY A 106 -11.60 10.10 -16.93
CA GLY A 106 -12.20 11.42 -16.73
C GLY A 106 -13.11 11.71 -17.91
N SER A 107 -14.41 11.86 -17.65
CA SER A 107 -15.45 12.12 -18.67
C SER A 107 -15.17 13.34 -19.55
N LEU A 108 -14.31 14.26 -19.10
CA LEU A 108 -13.93 15.47 -19.84
C LEU A 108 -12.64 15.31 -20.66
N ALA A 109 -11.82 14.30 -20.39
CA ALA A 109 -10.64 13.96 -21.19
C ALA A 109 -10.99 13.10 -22.42
N ARG A 110 -12.22 12.60 -22.48
CA ARG A 110 -12.74 11.83 -23.63
C ARG A 110 -13.22 12.75 -24.77
N SER A 111 -13.54 14.02 -24.45
CA SER A 111 -14.07 15.03 -25.36
C SER A 111 -13.01 16.00 -25.88
N LEU A 112 -11.78 15.96 -25.36
CA LEU A 112 -10.62 16.62 -25.91
C LEU A 112 -9.66 15.51 -26.33
N PHE A 113 -9.08 15.58 -27.53
CA PHE A 113 -8.17 14.58 -28.12
C PHE A 113 -6.82 14.41 -27.37
N LEU A 114 -6.84 14.50 -26.04
CA LEU A 114 -5.72 14.24 -25.15
C LEU A 114 -5.73 12.74 -24.85
N ALA A 115 -4.64 12.07 -25.22
CA ALA A 115 -4.43 10.67 -24.90
C ALA A 115 -4.71 10.40 -23.41
N PRO A 116 -5.37 9.27 -23.06
CA PRO A 116 -5.64 8.94 -21.67
C PRO A 116 -4.32 8.94 -20.90
N ARG A 117 -4.23 9.78 -19.86
CA ARG A 117 -3.05 9.80 -18.98
C ARG A 117 -3.06 8.53 -18.15
N THR A 118 -2.29 7.54 -18.58
CA THR A 118 -2.06 6.30 -17.83
C THR A 118 -1.02 6.56 -16.75
N ARG A 119 -1.33 6.22 -15.49
CA ARG A 119 -0.37 6.30 -14.39
C ARG A 119 0.02 4.89 -13.98
N ALA A 120 1.26 4.49 -14.27
CA ALA A 120 1.81 3.24 -13.79
C ALA A 120 2.44 3.43 -12.40
N ARG A 121 2.13 2.53 -11.46
CA ARG A 121 2.82 2.38 -10.18
C ARG A 121 3.56 1.04 -10.18
N THR A 122 4.86 1.07 -9.94
CA THR A 122 5.71 -0.13 -9.92
C THR A 122 6.00 -0.52 -8.48
N PHE A 123 5.86 -1.81 -8.18
CA PHE A 123 6.07 -2.39 -6.86
C PHE A 123 7.11 -3.51 -6.93
N ARG A 124 7.90 -3.63 -5.87
CA ARG A 124 8.85 -4.73 -5.64
C ARG A 124 8.58 -5.37 -4.30
N THR A 125 8.65 -6.70 -4.24
CA THR A 125 8.42 -7.50 -3.03
C THR A 125 9.73 -8.12 -2.55
N ALA A 126 9.76 -8.67 -1.33
CA ALA A 126 11.00 -9.21 -0.76
C ALA A 126 11.44 -10.53 -1.42
N SER A 127 10.49 -11.30 -1.98
CA SER A 127 10.75 -12.56 -2.66
C SER A 127 9.78 -12.81 -3.83
N VAL A 128 10.09 -13.81 -4.65
CA VAL A 128 9.23 -14.21 -5.77
C VAL A 128 7.90 -14.77 -5.26
N GLU A 129 7.92 -15.52 -4.15
CA GLU A 129 6.73 -16.07 -3.50
C GLU A 129 5.80 -14.96 -3.02
N GLU A 130 6.35 -13.95 -2.34
CA GLU A 130 5.56 -12.78 -1.94
C GLU A 130 4.98 -12.05 -3.15
N CYS A 131 5.76 -11.92 -4.23
CA CYS A 131 5.30 -11.33 -5.49
C CYS A 131 4.09 -12.09 -6.06
N MET A 132 4.16 -13.42 -6.08
CA MET A 132 3.08 -14.27 -6.61
C MET A 132 1.82 -14.15 -5.76
N ASP A 133 1.95 -14.20 -4.44
CA ASP A 133 0.82 -14.02 -3.54
C ASP A 133 0.13 -12.65 -3.72
N TRP A 134 0.93 -11.58 -3.81
CA TRP A 134 0.41 -10.23 -4.06
C TRP A 134 -0.29 -10.16 -5.42
N ALA A 135 0.28 -10.77 -6.45
CA ALA A 135 -0.31 -10.83 -7.78
C ALA A 135 -1.66 -11.55 -7.79
N ILE A 136 -1.78 -12.68 -7.09
CA ILE A 136 -3.04 -13.43 -6.96
C ILE A 136 -4.09 -12.55 -6.29
N ALA A 137 -3.80 -12.04 -5.09
CA ALA A 137 -4.76 -11.24 -4.33
C ALA A 137 -5.21 -9.98 -5.09
N LEU A 138 -4.29 -9.28 -5.75
CA LEU A 138 -4.62 -8.10 -6.56
C LEU A 138 -5.51 -8.46 -7.75
N ARG A 139 -5.20 -9.54 -8.48
CA ARG A 139 -6.00 -9.98 -9.63
C ARG A 139 -7.40 -10.40 -9.24
N GLU A 140 -7.57 -11.09 -8.11
CA GLU A 140 -8.88 -11.47 -7.58
C GLU A 140 -9.75 -10.24 -7.27
N VAL A 141 -9.18 -9.24 -6.59
CA VAL A 141 -9.90 -8.01 -6.27
C VAL A 141 -10.20 -7.20 -7.53
N LEU A 142 -9.26 -7.10 -8.47
CA LEU A 142 -9.49 -6.44 -9.76
C LEU A 142 -10.65 -7.07 -10.53
N ALA A 143 -10.69 -8.41 -10.57
CA ALA A 143 -11.79 -9.15 -11.21
C ALA A 143 -13.13 -9.02 -10.48
N ALA A 144 -13.12 -8.74 -9.17
CA ALA A 144 -14.32 -8.44 -8.41
C ALA A 144 -14.84 -7.01 -8.65
N CYS A 145 -13.94 -6.04 -8.89
CA CYS A 145 -14.32 -4.65 -9.16
C CYS A 145 -14.92 -4.40 -10.55
N THR A 146 -14.72 -5.30 -11.51
CA THR A 146 -15.21 -5.16 -12.89
C THR A 146 -16.57 -5.83 -13.14
N ARG A 147 -17.16 -6.46 -12.11
CA ARG A 147 -18.48 -7.12 -12.19
C ARG A 147 -19.63 -6.16 -11.95
#